data_AF-A0A7S0VEP3-F1
#
_entry.id   AF-A0A7S0VEP3-F1
#
_cell.length_a   1.000
_cell.length_b   1.000
_cell.length_c   1.000
_cell.angle_alpha   90.00
_cell.angle_beta   90.00
_cell.angle_gamma   90.00
#
_symmetry.space_group_name_H-M   'P 1'
#
loop_
_entity.id
_entity.type
_entity.pdbx_description
1 polymer ?
#
loop_
_entity_poly.entity_id
_entity_poly.type
_entity_poly.pdbx_seq_one_letter_code
_entity_poly.pdbx_strand_id
1 'polypeptide(L)'
;EGFSGASGEALQSFLSGTLVQPLNVNGSAQFTDLKINKEGQGYRLVFEMNEGCCMTLGNTLGGLSATSSAIGVYGEVHHLEVRTHPADDVVGSSANTRAVVALRDVAGNKVVFASGNIDVDIK
;
A
#
# COMPACT_ATOMS: atom_id res chain seq x y z
N GLU A 1 13.80 -11.60 -17.80
CA GLU A 1 12.72 -12.60 -17.64
C GLU A 1 11.56 -11.87 -16.97
N GLY A 2 10.69 -11.17 -17.70
CA GLY A 2 9.76 -11.74 -18.66
C GLY A 2 8.45 -12.08 -17.94
N PHE A 3 7.82 -11.13 -17.25
CA PHE A 3 6.46 -11.32 -16.72
C PHE A 3 5.45 -11.09 -17.87
N SER A 4 5.50 -11.98 -18.86
CA SER A 4 4.46 -12.14 -19.87
C SER A 4 3.55 -13.26 -19.36
N GLY A 5 2.30 -12.92 -19.08
CA GLY A 5 1.27 -13.93 -18.81
C GLY A 5 0.91 -14.16 -17.33
N ALA A 6 0.73 -13.11 -16.53
CA ALA A 6 -0.18 -13.25 -15.40
C ALA A 6 -1.60 -13.38 -15.97
N SER A 7 -2.00 -14.61 -16.30
CA SER A 7 -3.42 -14.95 -16.49
C SER A 7 -4.18 -14.39 -15.28
N GLY A 8 -5.36 -13.82 -15.52
CA GLY A 8 -6.10 -12.98 -14.57
C GLY A 8 -6.36 -13.56 -13.17
N GLU A 9 -6.01 -14.82 -12.93
CA GLU A 9 -6.05 -15.53 -11.65
C GLU A 9 -4.89 -15.12 -10.70
N ALA A 10 -3.69 -14.89 -11.23
CA ALA A 10 -2.53 -14.49 -10.42
C ALA A 10 -2.64 -13.03 -9.92
N LEU A 11 -3.28 -12.17 -10.71
CA LEU A 11 -3.57 -10.79 -10.30
C LEU A 11 -4.69 -10.75 -9.26
N GLN A 12 -5.67 -11.66 -9.28
CA GLN A 12 -6.75 -11.70 -8.29
C GLN A 12 -6.30 -12.08 -6.87
N SER A 13 -5.22 -12.85 -6.74
CA SER A 13 -4.59 -13.09 -5.44
C SER A 13 -3.98 -11.82 -4.83
N PHE A 14 -3.67 -10.82 -5.65
CA PHE A 14 -2.95 -9.63 -5.25
C PHE A 14 -3.83 -8.37 -5.24
N LEU A 15 -4.67 -8.20 -6.25
CA LEU A 15 -5.60 -7.09 -6.46
C LEU A 15 -6.99 -7.65 -6.73
N SER A 16 -7.96 -7.34 -5.87
CA SER A 16 -9.36 -7.73 -6.00
C SER A 16 -10.29 -6.52 -6.10
N GLY A 17 -11.54 -6.76 -6.47
CA GLY A 17 -12.54 -5.73 -6.75
C GLY A 17 -12.88 -5.64 -8.23
N THR A 18 -13.51 -4.54 -8.62
CA THR A 18 -13.90 -4.26 -10.01
C THR A 18 -12.67 -3.82 -10.79
N LEU A 19 -12.11 -4.70 -11.62
CA LEU A 19 -10.92 -4.40 -12.42
C LEU A 19 -11.26 -3.77 -13.79
N VAL A 20 -12.54 -3.76 -14.16
CA VAL A 20 -13.03 -3.21 -15.44
C VAL A 20 -14.23 -2.33 -15.15
N GLN A 21 -14.12 -1.03 -15.43
CA GLN A 21 -15.19 -0.07 -15.22
C GLN A 21 -15.48 0.67 -16.54
N PRO A 22 -16.76 0.74 -16.99
CA PRO A 22 -17.13 1.55 -18.14
C PRO A 22 -16.93 3.04 -17.84
N LEU A 23 -16.58 3.80 -18.88
CA LEU A 23 -16.51 5.26 -18.78
C LEU A 23 -17.90 5.85 -18.50
N ASN A 24 -17.96 6.84 -17.62
CA ASN A 24 -19.16 7.64 -17.41
C ASN A 24 -19.38 8.64 -18.56
N VAL A 25 -20.50 9.38 -18.52
CA VAL A 25 -20.83 10.41 -19.49
C VAL A 25 -19.81 11.56 -19.58
N ASN A 26 -18.91 11.68 -18.60
CA ASN A 26 -17.83 12.67 -18.57
C ASN A 26 -16.48 12.09 -19.04
N GLY A 27 -16.45 10.84 -19.53
CA GLY A 27 -15.24 10.19 -20.02
C GLY A 27 -14.26 9.75 -18.93
N SER A 28 -14.71 9.57 -17.68
CA SER A 28 -13.90 9.04 -16.58
C SER A 28 -14.41 7.71 -16.05
N ALA A 29 -13.49 6.84 -15.63
CA ALA A 29 -13.78 5.61 -14.91
C ALA A 29 -13.34 5.78 -13.45
N GLN A 30 -14.22 5.44 -12.52
CA GLN A 30 -13.92 5.48 -11.09
C GLN A 30 -13.99 4.07 -10.52
N PHE A 31 -12.91 3.65 -9.86
CA PHE A 31 -12.82 2.37 -9.19
C PHE A 31 -12.87 2.61 -7.68
N THR A 32 -13.92 2.13 -7.01
CA THR A 32 -14.18 2.42 -5.58
C THR A 32 -13.98 1.22 -4.67
N ASP A 33 -13.85 0.01 -5.23
CA ASP A 33 -13.79 -1.25 -4.52
C ASP A 33 -12.47 -2.03 -4.73
N LEU A 34 -11.44 -1.37 -5.28
CA LEU A 34 -10.12 -1.97 -5.44
C LEU A 34 -9.48 -2.27 -4.09
N LYS A 35 -8.99 -3.50 -3.93
CA LYS A 35 -8.31 -3.99 -2.72
C LYS A 35 -7.02 -4.67 -3.08
N ILE A 36 -5.93 -4.29 -2.41
CA ILE A 36 -4.64 -4.96 -2.55
C ILE A 36 -4.48 -5.89 -1.35
N ASN A 37 -4.45 -7.20 -1.62
CA ASN A 37 -4.49 -8.25 -0.60
C ASN A 37 -3.11 -8.64 -0.08
N LYS A 38 -2.09 -7.83 -0.35
CA LYS A 38 -0.71 -8.11 0.04
C LYS A 38 0.03 -6.83 0.41
N GLU A 39 0.66 -6.87 1.57
CA GLU A 39 1.52 -5.80 2.06
C GLU A 39 2.72 -5.57 1.13
N GLY A 40 3.18 -4.32 1.08
CA GLY A 40 4.32 -3.94 0.28
C GLY A 40 4.32 -2.47 -0.10
N GLN A 41 5.49 -1.99 -0.52
CA GLN A 41 5.72 -0.61 -0.92
C GLN A 41 6.04 -0.55 -2.41
N GLY A 42 5.67 0.56 -3.05
CA GLY A 42 6.02 0.79 -4.46
C GLY A 42 5.05 0.17 -5.46
N TYR A 43 3.88 -0.30 -5.03
CA TYR A 43 2.86 -0.79 -5.93
C TYR A 43 2.37 0.34 -6.84
N ARG A 44 2.06 0.00 -8.08
CA ARG A 44 1.56 0.93 -9.09
C ARG A 44 0.36 0.29 -9.77
N LEU A 45 -0.75 1.01 -9.80
CA LEU A 45 -1.93 0.60 -10.55
C LEU A 45 -1.73 1.00 -12.00
N VAL A 46 -1.86 0.04 -12.91
CA VAL A 46 -1.84 0.27 -14.35
C VAL A 46 -3.28 0.20 -14.83
N PHE A 47 -3.74 1.28 -15.44
CA PHE A 47 -5.05 1.39 -16.05
C PHE A 47 -4.85 1.32 -17.56
N GLU A 48 -5.51 0.38 -18.21
CA GLU A 48 -5.39 0.17 -19.65
C GLU A 48 -6.76 0.32 -20.30
N MET A 49 -6.79 0.99 -21.45
CA MET A 49 -7.98 1.08 -22.27
C MET A 49 -8.05 -0.13 -23.21
N ASN A 50 -9.20 -0.81 -23.19
CA ASN A 50 -9.44 -1.97 -24.04
C ASN A 50 -9.42 -1.58 -25.53
N GLU A 51 -8.89 -2.46 -26.40
CA GLU A 51 -8.79 -2.24 -27.85
C GLU A 51 -10.13 -1.95 -28.55
N GLY A 52 -11.25 -2.42 -28.02
CA GLY A 52 -12.58 -2.13 -28.54
C GLY A 52 -13.20 -0.81 -28.08
N CYS A 53 -12.50 -0.02 -27.25
CA CYS A 53 -13.05 1.23 -26.72
C CYS A 53 -13.11 2.32 -27.81
N CYS A 54 -14.17 3.13 -27.76
CA CYS A 54 -14.37 4.30 -28.61
C CYS A 54 -14.52 4.05 -30.12
N MET A 55 -14.81 2.81 -30.54
CA MET A 55 -15.14 2.47 -31.94
C MET A 55 -16.24 3.37 -32.54
N THR A 56 -17.23 3.78 -31.73
CA THR A 56 -18.32 4.69 -32.14
C THR A 56 -17.84 6.10 -32.51
N LEU A 57 -16.68 6.52 -32.01
CA LEU A 57 -16.04 7.81 -32.34
C LEU A 57 -15.09 7.70 -33.54
N GLY A 58 -15.04 6.54 -34.21
CA GLY A 58 -14.24 6.31 -35.42
C GLY A 58 -12.74 6.14 -35.16
N ASN A 59 -12.32 5.96 -33.91
CA ASN A 59 -10.93 5.80 -33.54
C ASN A 59 -10.73 4.59 -32.63
N THR A 60 -9.63 3.87 -32.82
CA THR A 60 -9.24 2.74 -31.98
C THR A 60 -8.34 3.31 -30.90
N LEU A 61 -8.89 3.60 -29.72
CA LEU A 61 -8.10 4.08 -28.57
C LEU A 61 -7.46 2.93 -27.77
N GLY A 62 -7.41 1.75 -28.37
CA GLY A 62 -6.72 0.59 -27.85
C GLY A 62 -5.26 0.86 -27.53
N GLY A 63 -4.83 0.46 -26.35
CA GLY A 63 -3.43 0.55 -25.93
C GLY A 63 -3.06 1.83 -25.19
N LEU A 64 -4.00 2.74 -24.90
CA LEU A 64 -3.75 3.80 -23.93
C LEU A 64 -3.58 3.20 -22.54
N SER A 65 -2.50 3.54 -21.86
CA SER A 65 -2.26 3.17 -20.48
C SER A 65 -1.88 4.37 -19.62
N ALA A 66 -2.33 4.34 -18.38
CA ALA A 66 -1.96 5.32 -17.35
C ALA A 66 -1.52 4.56 -16.10
N THR A 67 -0.46 5.04 -15.45
CA THR A 67 0.06 4.42 -14.23
C THR A 67 -0.09 5.38 -13.05
N SER A 68 -0.58 4.88 -11.93
CA SER A 68 -0.66 5.67 -10.70
C SER A 68 0.73 6.01 -10.14
N SER A 69 0.77 6.98 -9.23
CA SER A 69 1.89 7.12 -8.31
C SER A 69 2.09 5.83 -7.52
N ALA A 70 3.31 5.66 -7.00
CA ALA A 70 3.61 4.55 -6.12
C ALA A 70 2.77 4.64 -4.85
N ILE A 71 2.10 3.54 -4.50
CA ILE A 71 1.32 3.39 -3.28
C ILE A 71 1.96 2.33 -2.38
N GLY A 72 1.74 2.47 -1.07
CA GLY A 72 2.14 1.50 -0.06
C GLY A 72 0.92 0.88 0.59
N VAL A 73 0.94 -0.45 0.74
CA VAL A 73 -0.08 -1.24 1.41
C VAL A 73 0.55 -1.78 2.68
N TYR A 74 -0.03 -1.42 3.82
CA TYR A 74 0.52 -1.71 5.14
C TYR A 74 -0.39 -2.71 5.86
N GLY A 75 0.22 -3.62 6.62
CA GLY A 75 -0.51 -4.51 7.51
C GLY A 75 -1.09 -3.78 8.73
N GLU A 76 -2.06 -4.40 9.38
CA GLU A 76 -2.61 -3.96 10.65
C GLU A 76 -1.52 -3.97 11.74
N VAL A 77 -1.54 -2.99 12.65
CA VAL A 77 -0.64 -2.94 13.79
C VAL A 77 -0.96 -4.10 14.72
N HIS A 78 0.04 -4.91 15.05
CA HIS A 78 -0.14 -6.07 15.92
C HIS A 78 0.65 -5.98 17.23
N HIS A 79 1.85 -5.39 17.23
CA HIS A 79 2.67 -5.29 18.44
C HIS A 79 3.59 -4.07 18.45
N LEU A 80 4.04 -3.71 19.65
CA LEU A 80 5.08 -2.73 19.90
C LEU A 80 6.42 -3.45 20.01
N GLU A 81 7.44 -2.88 19.38
CA GLU A 81 8.82 -3.38 19.48
C GLU A 81 9.73 -2.26 19.98
N VAL A 82 10.48 -2.52 21.05
CA VAL A 82 11.55 -1.63 21.52
C VAL A 82 12.78 -1.86 20.65
N ARG A 83 13.16 -0.87 19.83
CA ARG A 83 14.33 -0.94 18.95
C ARG A 83 15.62 -0.59 19.65
N THR A 84 15.58 0.40 20.53
CA THR A 84 16.74 0.81 21.33
C THR A 84 16.32 0.80 22.79
N HIS A 85 17.07 0.04 23.58
CA HIS A 85 16.89 -0.01 25.01
C HIS A 85 17.54 1.22 25.66
N PRO A 86 16.94 1.79 26.71
CA PRO A 86 17.64 2.76 27.54
C PRO A 86 18.86 2.07 28.20
N ALA A 87 19.95 2.81 28.40
CA ALA A 87 21.10 2.32 29.14
C ALA A 87 20.99 2.70 30.62
N ASP A 88 21.79 2.06 31.45
CA ASP A 88 21.91 2.43 32.86
C ASP A 88 22.42 3.88 32.98
N ASP A 89 21.79 4.65 33.87
CA ASP A 89 22.16 6.03 34.14
C ASP A 89 22.11 6.31 35.66
N VAL A 90 22.83 7.35 36.08
CA VAL A 90 22.85 7.77 37.49
C VAL A 90 21.55 8.49 37.84
N VAL A 91 21.07 8.33 39.07
CA VAL A 91 19.82 8.98 39.50
C VAL A 91 19.87 10.51 39.27
N GLY A 92 18.84 11.06 38.63
CA GLY A 92 18.72 12.49 38.37
C GLY A 92 19.53 13.04 37.20
N SER A 93 20.29 12.21 36.48
CA SER A 93 20.82 12.61 35.17
C SER A 93 19.69 12.57 34.13
N SER A 94 19.78 13.47 33.16
CA SER A 94 18.93 13.38 31.97
C SER A 94 19.38 12.16 31.17
N ALA A 95 18.53 11.12 31.12
CA ALA A 95 18.76 9.92 30.33
C ALA A 95 19.18 10.31 28.89
N ASN A 96 20.48 10.24 28.60
CA ASN A 96 21.00 10.55 27.26
C ASN A 96 20.64 9.46 26.24
N THR A 97 20.11 8.33 26.71
CA THR A 97 19.64 7.24 25.87
C THR A 97 18.20 7.42 25.41
N ARG A 98 18.03 7.52 24.10
CA ARG A 98 16.73 7.58 23.43
C ARG A 98 16.19 6.16 23.28
N ALA A 99 15.22 5.78 24.11
CA ALA A 99 14.42 4.61 23.86
C ALA A 99 13.55 4.85 22.61
N VAL A 100 13.65 3.99 21.61
CA VAL A 100 12.86 4.08 20.38
C VAL A 100 11.91 2.88 20.33
N VAL A 101 10.61 3.16 20.36
CA VAL A 101 9.56 2.16 20.18
C VAL A 101 9.00 2.28 18.76
N ALA A 102 8.82 1.15 18.10
CA ALA A 102 8.23 1.07 16.77
C ALA A 102 6.97 0.21 16.79
N LEU A 103 5.98 0.62 16.00
CA LEU A 103 4.78 -0.18 15.72
C LEU A 103 5.10 -1.19 14.62
N ARG A 104 4.75 -2.46 14.86
CA ARG A 104 4.99 -3.57 13.95
C ARG A 104 3.68 -4.24 13.55
N ASP A 105 3.62 -4.70 12.30
CA ASP A 105 2.57 -5.60 11.84
C ASP A 105 2.84 -7.04 12.30
N VAL A 106 1.90 -7.96 12.01
CA VAL A 106 2.02 -9.39 12.33
C VAL A 106 3.23 -10.07 11.67
N ALA A 107 3.74 -9.49 10.58
CA ALA A 107 4.90 -9.98 9.83
C ALA A 107 6.23 -9.32 10.28
N GLY A 108 6.20 -8.37 11.22
CA GLY A 108 7.37 -7.66 11.74
C GLY A 108 7.79 -6.41 10.93
N ASN A 109 7.00 -5.97 9.96
CA ASN A 109 7.30 -4.74 9.22
C ASN A 109 6.95 -3.50 10.04
N LYS A 110 7.70 -2.41 9.84
CA LYS A 110 7.44 -1.13 10.51
C LYS A 110 6.21 -0.47 9.90
N VAL A 111 5.18 -0.23 10.72
CA VAL A 111 3.98 0.49 10.29
C VAL A 111 4.24 1.99 10.38
N VAL A 112 4.64 2.61 9.27
CA VAL A 112 5.06 4.02 9.22
C VAL A 112 3.90 5.04 9.16
N PHE A 113 2.67 4.58 8.94
CA PHE A 113 1.47 5.43 8.88
C PHE A 113 0.57 5.34 10.11
N ALA A 114 0.91 4.49 11.09
CA ALA A 114 0.16 4.43 12.33
C ALA A 114 0.43 5.70 13.17
N SER A 115 -0.61 6.51 13.38
CA SER A 115 -0.58 7.67 14.27
C SER A 115 -1.23 7.31 15.60
N GLY A 116 -0.51 7.53 16.70
CA GLY A 116 -1.02 7.28 18.05
C GLY A 116 -0.06 7.79 19.12
N ASN A 117 -0.49 7.73 20.37
CA ASN A 117 0.33 8.04 21.54
C ASN A 117 0.81 6.73 22.17
N ILE A 118 2.05 6.72 22.65
CA ILE A 118 2.61 5.61 23.44
C ILE A 118 2.83 6.16 24.85
N ASP A 119 2.08 5.65 25.81
CA ASP A 119 2.32 5.92 27.23
C ASP A 119 3.50 5.09 27.73
N VAL A 120 4.32 5.69 28.59
CA VAL A 120 5.48 5.06 29.21
C VAL A 120 5.32 5.10 30.72
N ASP A 121 5.57 3.96 31.37
CA ASP A 121 5.45 3.81 32.82
C ASP A 121 6.63 2.97 33.37
N ILE A 122 6.93 3.12 34.66
CA ILE A 122 7.96 2.36 35.36
C ILE A 122 7.29 1.35 36.30
N LYS A 123 7.71 0.08 36.23
CA LYS A 123 7.17 -1.00 37.07
C LYS A 123 7.97 -1.19 38.35
#